data_AF-A0A0P9H5X3-F1
#
_entry.id   AF-A0A0P9H5X3-F1
#
_cell.length_a   1.000
_cell.length_b   1.000
_cell.length_c   1.000
_cell.angle_alpha   90.00
_cell.angle_beta   90.00
_cell.angle_gamma   90.00
#
_symmetry.space_group_name_H-M   'P 1'
#
loop_
_entity.id
_entity.type
_entity.pdbx_description
1 polymer ?
#
loop_
_entity_poly.entity_id
_entity_poly.type
_entity_poly.pdbx_seq_one_letter_code
_entity_poly.pdbx_strand_id
1 'polypeptide(L)'
;VLLNAERRRWGTWVAGGGLILGGLFFAGHSAVVSHAYDTFDGFAADTEFWWRASWLPVVGAPYLWYLMTAWYAGLLANMRQRVWLLVAGLLGLGAIVSLAVANPLPSYDEVLNRAPITVFQIAGLPVAALVYPLYSTLCIVLALLALRNPAASDRFMGDEARRRARPWLIAASVVLLFVTLTLGIAVAVFLSRIQTRLLGNHVVRTLFVLVGFDLLICGLLAIAIILIGRAIVSYEIFTGKALPRGGLFHYWQRSVILAAGFGALIGLSLTLPGVRDLDSIYRVLLATLLMTLFYALLSWRSYADRERSMDALRPFVASQQLYDRMLRPVAPPELDAATPFRVLCEQVLDARVAYLTALGPLAPLVGPAIIAGASTTAHLNDLALAQLAAMARSPQTICLPLNPNQYGGAVWGVPLWGERGLIGML
;
A
#
# COMPACT_ATOMS: atom_id res chain seq x y z
N VAL A 1 8.12 6.88 -0.75
CA VAL A 1 8.40 5.79 0.22
C VAL A 1 9.85 5.33 0.15
N LEU A 2 10.35 4.84 -1.00
CA LEU A 2 11.74 4.40 -1.21
C LEU A 2 12.82 5.41 -0.74
N LEU A 3 12.65 6.70 -1.05
CA LEU A 3 13.65 7.74 -0.76
C LEU A 3 13.65 8.23 0.70
N ASN A 4 12.57 7.98 1.46
CA ASN A 4 12.40 8.45 2.84
C ASN A 4 12.62 7.34 3.89
N ALA A 5 12.94 6.11 3.46
CA ALA A 5 13.16 4.99 4.37
C ALA A 5 14.49 5.13 5.12
N GLU A 6 14.43 5.17 6.45
CA GLU A 6 15.57 5.45 7.35
C GLU A 6 16.65 4.35 7.32
N ARG A 7 16.25 3.12 7.01
CA ARG A 7 17.17 2.01 6.70
C ARG A 7 16.70 1.37 5.41
N ARG A 8 17.53 1.46 4.36
CA ARG A 8 17.35 0.78 3.07
C ARG A 8 17.53 -0.73 3.25
N ARG A 9 16.57 -1.37 3.92
CA ARG A 9 16.50 -2.82 4.03
C ARG A 9 15.99 -3.38 2.71
N TRP A 10 16.44 -4.56 2.32
CA TRP A 10 16.10 -5.17 1.04
C TRP A 10 14.58 -5.25 0.77
N GLY A 11 13.75 -5.45 1.81
CA GLY A 11 12.29 -5.44 1.67
C GLY A 11 11.69 -4.13 1.14
N THR A 12 12.27 -2.96 1.45
CA THR A 12 11.76 -1.67 0.90
C THR A 12 12.02 -1.55 -0.60
N TRP A 13 13.13 -2.13 -1.07
CA TRP A 13 13.46 -2.19 -2.50
C TRP A 13 12.53 -3.14 -3.25
N VAL A 14 12.23 -4.30 -2.67
CA VAL A 14 11.26 -5.24 -3.25
C VAL A 14 9.85 -4.63 -3.33
N ALA A 15 9.41 -3.90 -2.29
CA ALA A 15 8.13 -3.18 -2.30
C ALA A 15 8.06 -2.16 -3.43
N GLY A 16 9.05 -1.27 -3.45
CA GLY A 16 9.06 -0.15 -4.38
C GLY A 16 9.29 -0.61 -5.83
N GLY A 17 10.18 -1.58 -6.03
CA GLY A 17 10.41 -2.21 -7.32
C GLY A 17 9.16 -2.92 -7.84
N GLY A 18 8.45 -3.67 -6.99
CA GLY A 18 7.18 -4.31 -7.36
C GLY A 18 6.10 -3.32 -7.79
N LEU A 19 5.97 -2.18 -7.11
CA LEU A 19 5.03 -1.12 -7.50
C LEU A 19 5.39 -0.46 -8.84
N ILE A 20 6.67 -0.17 -9.08
CA ILE A 20 7.15 0.39 -10.35
C ILE A 20 6.90 -0.61 -11.49
N LEU A 21 7.21 -1.88 -11.25
CA LEU A 21 7.03 -2.95 -12.22
C LEU A 21 5.54 -3.17 -12.54
N GLY A 22 4.66 -3.05 -11.55
CA GLY A 22 3.20 -3.03 -11.76
C GLY A 22 2.75 -1.82 -12.61
N GLY A 23 3.29 -0.63 -12.36
CA GLY A 23 3.00 0.56 -13.17
C GLY A 23 3.46 0.41 -14.63
N LEU A 24 4.67 -0.12 -14.85
CA LEU A 24 5.20 -0.43 -16.18
C LEU A 24 4.35 -1.48 -16.91
N PHE A 25 3.87 -2.51 -16.20
CA PHE A 25 2.96 -3.50 -16.75
C PHE A 25 1.68 -2.86 -17.27
N PHE A 26 1.02 -2.00 -16.49
CA PHE A 26 -0.21 -1.35 -16.95
C PHE A 26 0.03 -0.41 -18.14
N ALA A 27 1.18 0.28 -18.18
CA ALA A 27 1.55 1.11 -19.32
C ALA A 27 1.73 0.26 -20.60
N GLY A 28 2.48 -0.85 -20.50
CA GLY A 28 2.67 -1.80 -21.60
C GLY A 28 1.36 -2.47 -22.05
N HIS A 29 0.53 -2.92 -21.10
CA HIS A 29 -0.79 -3.49 -21.38
C HIS A 29 -1.70 -2.50 -22.10
N SER A 30 -1.73 -1.24 -21.66
CA SER A 30 -2.52 -0.19 -22.30
C SER A 30 -2.04 0.08 -23.73
N ALA A 31 -0.73 0.05 -23.98
CA ALA A 31 -0.18 0.16 -25.33
C ALA A 31 -0.63 -1.01 -26.22
N VAL A 32 -0.49 -2.25 -25.75
CA VAL A 32 -0.91 -3.46 -26.48
C VAL A 32 -2.42 -3.43 -26.80
N VAL A 33 -3.26 -3.06 -25.84
CA VAL A 33 -4.72 -2.98 -26.04
C VAL A 33 -5.10 -1.85 -27.00
N SER A 34 -4.44 -0.69 -26.93
CA SER A 34 -4.72 0.44 -27.82
C SER A 34 -4.42 0.10 -29.28
N HIS A 35 -3.39 -0.70 -29.56
CA HIS A 35 -3.05 -1.14 -30.92
C HIS A 35 -4.09 -2.08 -31.55
N ALA A 36 -4.93 -2.75 -30.75
CA ALA A 36 -6.04 -3.53 -31.28
C ALA A 36 -7.15 -2.64 -31.90
N TYR A 37 -7.15 -1.34 -31.62
CA TYR A 37 -8.18 -0.39 -32.05
C TYR A 37 -7.74 0.58 -33.16
N ASP A 38 -6.44 0.82 -33.36
CA ASP A 38 -5.93 1.79 -34.35
C ASP A 38 -4.97 1.17 -35.38
N THR A 39 -5.19 1.55 -36.65
CA THR A 39 -4.41 1.22 -37.86
C THR A 39 -3.03 1.91 -37.89
N PHE A 40 -2.17 1.68 -36.89
CA PHE A 40 -0.79 2.16 -36.94
C PHE A 40 0.12 1.12 -37.60
N ASP A 41 0.22 1.18 -38.94
CA ASP A 41 0.98 0.25 -39.81
C ASP A 41 2.52 0.23 -39.57
N GLY A 42 3.05 0.95 -38.58
CA GLY A 42 4.50 1.13 -38.36
C GLY A 42 5.11 0.47 -37.12
N PHE A 43 4.33 -0.12 -36.22
CA PHE A 43 4.78 -0.49 -34.86
C PHE A 43 4.79 -2.01 -34.54
N ALA A 44 4.62 -2.89 -35.52
CA ALA A 44 4.44 -4.34 -35.28
C ALA A 44 5.58 -5.01 -34.46
N ALA A 45 6.84 -4.63 -34.70
CA ALA A 45 7.99 -5.20 -33.97
C ALA A 45 8.05 -4.72 -32.50
N ASP A 46 7.67 -3.48 -32.25
CA ASP A 46 7.65 -2.90 -30.91
C ASP A 46 6.47 -3.45 -30.08
N THR A 47 5.33 -3.76 -30.72
CA THR A 47 4.20 -4.40 -30.04
C THR A 47 4.53 -5.82 -29.58
N GLU A 48 5.30 -6.59 -30.34
CA GLU A 48 5.79 -7.92 -29.92
C GLU A 48 6.71 -7.83 -28.71
N PHE A 49 7.58 -6.80 -28.65
CA PHE A 49 8.40 -6.54 -27.46
C PHE A 49 7.53 -6.28 -26.22
N TRP A 50 6.54 -5.39 -26.32
CA TRP A 50 5.64 -5.09 -25.20
C TRP A 50 4.74 -6.27 -24.81
N TRP A 51 4.29 -7.06 -25.79
CA TRP A 51 3.58 -8.32 -25.59
C TRP A 51 4.43 -9.27 -24.75
N ARG A 52 5.69 -9.52 -25.15
CA ARG A 52 6.62 -10.41 -24.45
C ARG A 52 7.03 -9.88 -23.08
N ALA A 53 7.37 -8.60 -23.00
CA ALA A 53 7.80 -7.94 -21.77
C ALA A 53 6.71 -7.95 -20.70
N SER A 54 5.43 -7.85 -21.09
CA SER A 54 4.30 -7.87 -20.16
C SER A 54 4.12 -9.20 -19.42
N TRP A 55 4.61 -10.32 -19.98
CA TRP A 55 4.56 -11.62 -19.30
C TRP A 55 5.54 -11.72 -18.12
N LEU A 56 6.63 -10.95 -18.13
CA LEU A 56 7.60 -10.95 -17.03
C LEU A 56 6.96 -10.46 -15.71
N PRO A 57 6.25 -9.32 -15.67
CA PRO A 57 5.44 -8.95 -14.52
C PRO A 57 4.39 -9.96 -14.11
N VAL A 58 3.70 -10.57 -15.07
CA VAL A 58 2.65 -11.55 -14.79
C VAL A 58 3.21 -12.74 -14.00
N VAL A 59 4.36 -13.27 -14.41
CA VAL A 59 5.01 -14.41 -13.72
C VAL A 59 5.77 -14.00 -12.45
N GLY A 60 6.40 -12.81 -12.46
CA GLY A 60 7.23 -12.34 -11.36
C GLY A 60 6.45 -11.79 -10.16
N ALA A 61 5.32 -11.11 -10.41
CA ALA A 61 4.57 -10.42 -9.37
C ALA A 61 4.07 -11.33 -8.22
N PRO A 62 3.52 -12.54 -8.47
CA PRO A 62 3.08 -13.43 -7.40
C PRO A 62 4.22 -13.84 -6.46
N TYR A 63 5.41 -14.12 -7.01
CA TYR A 63 6.59 -14.43 -6.22
C TYR A 63 7.10 -13.23 -5.43
N LEU A 64 7.17 -12.05 -6.05
CA LEU A 64 7.56 -10.82 -5.35
C LEU A 64 6.59 -10.50 -4.20
N TRP A 65 5.29 -10.76 -4.39
CA TRP A 65 4.29 -10.61 -3.33
C TRP A 65 4.50 -11.60 -2.18
N TYR A 66 4.75 -12.88 -2.47
CA TYR A 66 5.07 -13.87 -1.45
C TYR A 66 6.36 -13.53 -0.69
N LEU A 67 7.41 -13.16 -1.41
CA LEU A 67 8.68 -12.74 -0.84
C LEU A 67 8.52 -11.53 0.08
N MET A 68 7.77 -10.51 -0.37
CA MET A 68 7.44 -9.33 0.42
C MET A 68 6.68 -9.70 1.70
N THR A 69 5.64 -10.51 1.59
CA THR A 69 4.81 -10.91 2.75
C THR A 69 5.58 -11.80 3.73
N ALA A 70 6.46 -12.68 3.25
CA ALA A 70 7.35 -13.48 4.08
C ALA A 70 8.39 -12.62 4.81
N TRP A 71 8.94 -11.60 4.16
CA TRP A 71 9.80 -10.59 4.78
C TRP A 71 9.05 -9.81 5.85
N TYR A 72 7.86 -9.30 5.51
CA TYR A 72 6.97 -8.58 6.42
C TYR A 72 6.63 -9.39 7.68
N ALA A 73 6.35 -10.69 7.52
CA ALA A 73 5.98 -11.58 8.61
C ALA A 73 7.18 -11.99 9.49
N GLY A 74 8.41 -11.60 9.14
CA GLY A 74 9.63 -12.00 9.86
C GLY A 74 9.97 -13.50 9.68
N LEU A 75 9.37 -14.16 8.69
CA LEU A 75 9.47 -15.61 8.50
C LEU A 75 10.70 -16.05 7.70
N LEU A 76 11.50 -15.10 7.19
CA LEU A 76 12.73 -15.39 6.47
C LEU A 76 13.82 -16.06 7.32
N ALA A 77 13.72 -16.03 8.65
CA ALA A 77 14.61 -16.77 9.53
C ALA A 77 14.30 -18.27 9.57
N ASN A 78 13.07 -18.67 9.23
CA ASN A 78 12.61 -20.04 9.35
C ASN A 78 13.04 -20.88 8.14
N MET A 79 13.73 -22.00 8.38
CA MET A 79 14.21 -22.90 7.31
C MET A 79 13.08 -23.40 6.41
N ARG A 80 11.93 -23.80 6.97
CA ARG A 80 10.78 -24.26 6.19
C ARG A 80 10.30 -23.21 5.18
N GLN A 81 10.26 -21.94 5.56
CA GLN A 81 9.82 -20.86 4.69
C GLN A 81 10.88 -20.51 3.63
N ARG A 82 12.17 -20.64 3.95
CA ARG A 82 13.24 -20.54 2.95
C ARG A 82 13.13 -21.62 1.87
N VAL A 83 12.83 -22.86 2.25
CA VAL A 83 12.63 -23.95 1.29
C VAL A 83 11.45 -23.64 0.36
N TRP A 84 10.30 -23.21 0.91
CA TRP A 84 9.16 -22.82 0.07
C TRP A 84 9.44 -21.61 -0.82
N LEU A 85 10.21 -20.63 -0.35
CA LEU A 85 10.68 -19.51 -1.18
C LEU A 85 11.59 -19.98 -2.32
N LEU A 86 12.50 -20.92 -2.05
CA LEU A 86 13.35 -21.50 -3.09
C LEU A 86 12.55 -22.30 -4.11
N VAL A 87 11.60 -23.13 -3.67
CA VAL A 87 10.72 -23.89 -4.56
C VAL A 87 9.88 -22.96 -5.44
N ALA A 88 9.24 -21.96 -4.84
CA ALA A 88 8.48 -20.95 -5.59
C ALA A 88 9.38 -20.15 -6.55
N GLY A 89 10.59 -19.79 -6.12
CA GLY A 89 11.57 -19.09 -6.95
C GLY A 89 12.04 -19.92 -8.14
N LEU A 90 12.33 -21.21 -7.94
CA LEU A 90 12.71 -22.14 -9.00
C LEU A 90 11.57 -22.38 -9.99
N LEU A 91 10.33 -22.52 -9.51
CA LEU A 91 9.15 -22.63 -10.37
C LEU A 91 8.94 -21.36 -11.20
N GLY A 92 9.04 -20.18 -10.59
CA GLY A 92 8.93 -18.89 -11.29
C GLY A 92 10.05 -18.67 -12.31
N LEU A 93 11.29 -19.01 -11.95
CA LEU A 93 12.44 -18.93 -12.86
C LEU A 93 12.29 -19.92 -14.01
N GLY A 94 11.87 -21.16 -13.74
CA GLY A 94 11.56 -22.15 -14.77
C GLY A 94 10.47 -21.65 -15.73
N ALA A 95 9.42 -21.01 -15.22
CA ALA A 95 8.39 -20.39 -16.05
C ALA A 95 8.96 -19.25 -16.93
N ILE A 96 9.79 -18.36 -16.38
CA ILE A 96 10.44 -17.28 -17.15
C ILE A 96 11.38 -17.84 -18.22
N VAL A 97 12.21 -18.83 -17.88
CA VAL A 97 13.11 -19.49 -18.85
C VAL A 97 12.31 -20.18 -19.95
N SER A 98 11.19 -20.83 -19.60
CA SER A 98 10.31 -21.43 -20.60
C SER A 98 9.72 -20.40 -21.56
N LEU A 99 9.35 -19.21 -21.07
CA LEU A 99 8.86 -18.12 -21.92
C LEU A 99 9.92 -17.60 -22.89
N ALA A 100 11.20 -17.59 -22.49
CA ALA A 100 12.29 -17.11 -23.33
C ALA A 100 12.80 -18.16 -24.35
N VAL A 101 12.82 -19.44 -23.97
CA VAL A 101 13.45 -20.50 -24.77
C VAL A 101 12.44 -21.32 -25.56
N ALA A 102 11.31 -21.67 -24.95
CA ALA A 102 10.33 -22.58 -25.54
C ALA A 102 9.18 -21.86 -26.26
N ASN A 103 9.05 -20.53 -26.09
CA ASN A 103 7.96 -19.71 -26.63
C ASN A 103 6.58 -20.40 -26.57
N PRO A 104 6.11 -20.83 -25.38
CA PRO A 104 4.87 -21.59 -25.23
C PRO A 104 3.61 -20.75 -25.49
N LEU A 105 3.76 -19.43 -25.66
CA LEU A 105 2.68 -18.48 -25.92
C LEU A 105 2.75 -17.99 -27.37
N PRO A 106 1.59 -17.77 -28.01
CA PRO A 106 1.56 -17.29 -29.39
C PRO A 106 2.20 -15.90 -29.51
N SER A 107 2.84 -15.66 -30.64
CA SER A 107 3.31 -14.31 -30.99
C SER A 107 2.12 -13.40 -31.28
N TYR A 108 2.31 -12.08 -31.11
CA TYR A 108 1.26 -11.10 -31.37
C TYR A 108 0.77 -11.20 -32.83
N ASP A 109 1.69 -11.39 -33.77
CA ASP A 109 1.40 -11.55 -35.19
C ASP A 109 0.62 -12.84 -35.50
N GLU A 110 0.93 -13.95 -34.84
CA GLU A 110 0.14 -15.20 -34.98
C GLU A 110 -1.30 -15.03 -34.50
N VAL A 111 -1.51 -14.29 -33.41
CA VAL A 111 -2.86 -13.97 -32.89
C VAL A 111 -3.61 -13.07 -33.87
N LEU A 112 -2.93 -12.06 -34.42
CA LEU A 112 -3.53 -11.08 -35.35
C LEU A 112 -3.85 -11.71 -36.72
N ASN A 113 -2.89 -12.44 -37.29
CA ASN A 113 -3.00 -13.11 -38.59
C ASN A 113 -3.72 -14.46 -38.52
N ARG A 114 -4.19 -14.86 -37.32
CA ARG A 114 -4.97 -16.09 -37.08
C ARG A 114 -4.26 -17.34 -37.61
N ALA A 115 -2.94 -17.36 -37.47
CA ALA A 115 -2.11 -18.47 -37.88
C ALA A 115 -2.47 -19.74 -37.07
N PRO A 116 -2.29 -20.96 -37.62
CA PRO A 116 -2.50 -22.18 -36.87
C PRO A 116 -1.48 -22.28 -35.71
N ILE A 117 -1.92 -21.99 -34.49
CA ILE A 117 -1.09 -22.06 -33.28
C ILE A 117 -1.24 -23.44 -32.64
N THR A 118 -0.12 -24.14 -32.48
CA THR A 118 -0.06 -25.41 -31.74
C THR A 118 0.47 -25.19 -30.33
N VAL A 119 -0.44 -24.90 -29.39
CA VAL A 119 -0.08 -24.84 -27.96
C VAL A 119 -0.05 -26.27 -27.39
N PHE A 120 0.94 -26.58 -26.57
CA PHE A 120 1.01 -27.86 -25.86
C PHE A 120 -0.21 -28.07 -24.96
N GLN A 121 -0.95 -29.15 -25.17
CA GLN A 121 -2.20 -29.45 -24.46
C GLN A 121 -2.12 -30.75 -23.66
N ILE A 122 -2.79 -30.77 -22.51
CA ILE A 122 -3.11 -31.98 -21.76
C ILE A 122 -4.63 -32.02 -21.58
N ALA A 123 -5.28 -33.11 -21.98
CA ALA A 123 -6.74 -33.29 -21.92
C ALA A 123 -7.56 -32.17 -22.60
N GLY A 124 -7.04 -31.60 -23.71
CA GLY A 124 -7.70 -30.51 -24.45
C GLY A 124 -7.55 -29.12 -23.83
N LEU A 125 -6.84 -29.00 -22.70
CA LEU A 125 -6.52 -27.72 -22.07
C LEU A 125 -5.06 -27.34 -22.33
N PRO A 126 -4.78 -26.08 -22.71
CA PRO A 126 -3.42 -25.60 -22.90
C PRO A 126 -2.68 -25.61 -21.55
N VAL A 127 -1.54 -26.30 -21.49
CA VAL A 127 -0.80 -26.52 -20.24
C VAL A 127 -0.37 -25.21 -19.59
N ALA A 128 0.02 -24.22 -20.39
CA ALA A 128 0.37 -22.88 -19.90
C ALA A 128 -0.79 -22.21 -19.11
N ALA A 129 -2.05 -22.47 -19.50
CA ALA A 129 -3.22 -21.94 -18.81
C ALA A 129 -3.49 -22.60 -17.45
N LEU A 130 -2.88 -23.76 -17.17
CA LEU A 130 -2.99 -24.46 -15.89
C LEU A 130 -1.78 -24.18 -14.99
N VAL A 131 -0.57 -24.19 -15.56
CA VAL A 131 0.68 -24.02 -14.79
C VAL A 131 0.73 -22.65 -14.13
N TYR A 132 0.41 -21.58 -14.85
CA TYR A 132 0.45 -20.22 -14.31
C TYR A 132 -0.49 -20.01 -13.11
N PRO A 133 -1.82 -20.28 -13.19
CA PRO A 133 -2.70 -20.08 -12.04
C PRO A 133 -2.36 -21.02 -10.89
N LEU A 134 -1.88 -22.25 -11.12
CA LEU A 134 -1.43 -23.13 -10.04
C LEU A 134 -0.21 -22.57 -9.30
N TYR A 135 0.79 -22.10 -10.03
CA TYR A 135 1.97 -21.45 -9.45
C TYR A 135 1.59 -20.16 -8.70
N SER A 136 0.76 -19.32 -9.32
CA SER A 136 0.36 -18.03 -8.76
C SER A 136 -0.50 -18.19 -7.50
N THR A 137 -1.45 -19.13 -7.51
CA THR A 137 -2.25 -19.49 -6.33
C THR A 137 -1.40 -20.06 -5.22
N LEU A 138 -0.41 -20.92 -5.52
CA LEU A 138 0.55 -21.41 -4.53
C LEU A 138 1.29 -20.26 -3.85
N CYS A 139 1.83 -19.30 -4.62
CA CYS A 139 2.50 -18.11 -4.08
C CYS A 139 1.58 -17.29 -3.15
N ILE A 140 0.34 -17.04 -3.57
CA ILE A 140 -0.61 -16.24 -2.79
C ILE A 140 -1.10 -16.98 -1.53
N VAL A 141 -1.31 -18.30 -1.61
CA VAL A 141 -1.68 -19.12 -0.44
C VAL A 141 -0.54 -19.15 0.56
N LEU A 142 0.71 -19.31 0.12
CA LEU A 142 1.88 -19.23 0.99
C LEU A 142 2.01 -17.83 1.64
N ALA A 143 1.71 -16.76 0.88
CA ALA A 143 1.65 -15.39 1.41
C ALA A 143 0.56 -15.24 2.50
N LEU A 144 -0.64 -15.80 2.29
CA LEU A 144 -1.73 -15.80 3.27
C LEU A 144 -1.35 -16.58 4.54
N LEU A 145 -0.70 -17.73 4.40
CA LEU A 145 -0.21 -18.52 5.53
C LEU A 145 0.87 -17.76 6.30
N ALA A 146 1.76 -17.05 5.61
CA ALA A 146 2.76 -16.19 6.23
C ALA A 146 2.12 -15.05 7.04
N LEU A 147 1.08 -14.41 6.51
CA LEU A 147 0.34 -13.36 7.20
C LEU A 147 -0.47 -13.87 8.40
N ARG A 148 -0.93 -15.14 8.38
CA ARG A 148 -1.71 -15.71 9.48
C ARG A 148 -0.90 -15.82 10.77
N ASN A 149 0.36 -16.26 10.67
CA ASN A 149 1.23 -16.52 11.84
C ASN A 149 2.55 -15.73 11.72
N PRO A 150 2.55 -14.40 11.96
CA PRO A 150 3.76 -13.60 11.94
C PRO A 150 4.67 -13.95 13.13
N ALA A 151 5.99 -13.92 12.91
CA ALA A 151 6.98 -14.01 13.98
C ALA A 151 7.01 -12.71 14.81
N ALA A 152 7.46 -12.78 16.06
CA ALA A 152 7.59 -11.61 16.93
C ALA A 152 8.52 -10.54 16.31
N SER A 153 8.24 -9.26 16.60
CA SER A 153 9.06 -8.14 16.15
C SER A 153 10.14 -7.77 17.15
N ASP A 154 11.41 -7.80 16.72
CA ASP A 154 12.54 -7.29 17.53
C ASP A 154 12.53 -5.75 17.67
N ARG A 155 11.66 -5.06 16.92
CA ARG A 155 11.56 -3.60 16.89
C ARG A 155 10.48 -3.08 17.84
N PHE A 156 10.81 -2.01 18.57
CA PHE A 156 9.87 -1.21 19.36
C PHE A 156 8.58 -0.87 18.57
N MET A 157 7.42 -1.25 19.15
CA MET A 157 6.07 -1.14 18.56
C MET A 157 5.86 -1.84 17.19
N GLY A 158 6.77 -2.69 16.74
CA GLY A 158 6.66 -3.33 15.43
C GLY A 158 5.50 -4.34 15.33
N ASP A 159 5.11 -4.97 16.44
CA ASP A 159 3.96 -5.88 16.47
C ASP A 159 2.62 -5.14 16.32
N GLU A 160 2.50 -3.94 16.89
CA GLU A 160 1.31 -3.10 16.73
C GLU A 160 1.19 -2.57 15.31
N ALA A 161 2.30 -2.14 14.71
CA ALA A 161 2.33 -1.79 13.29
C ALA A 161 1.84 -2.97 12.43
N ARG A 162 2.29 -4.21 12.74
CA ARG A 162 1.85 -5.40 12.02
C ARG A 162 0.36 -5.66 12.22
N ARG A 163 -0.14 -5.59 13.45
CA ARG A 163 -1.57 -5.79 13.75
C ARG A 163 -2.46 -4.87 12.91
N ARG A 164 -2.07 -3.60 12.73
CA ARG A 164 -2.83 -2.61 11.94
C ARG A 164 -2.78 -2.87 10.43
N ALA A 165 -1.62 -3.24 9.89
CA ALA A 165 -1.45 -3.47 8.45
C ALA A 165 -1.94 -4.85 7.98
N ARG A 166 -1.91 -5.86 8.86
CA ARG A 166 -2.28 -7.25 8.58
C ARG A 166 -3.67 -7.43 7.94
N PRO A 167 -4.78 -6.83 8.43
CA PRO A 167 -6.08 -7.01 7.80
C PRO A 167 -6.10 -6.51 6.35
N TRP A 168 -5.42 -5.40 6.06
CA TRP A 168 -5.31 -4.86 4.70
C TRP A 168 -4.48 -5.76 3.78
N LEU A 169 -3.38 -6.34 4.27
CA LEU A 169 -2.55 -7.28 3.49
C LEU A 169 -3.26 -8.61 3.25
N ILE A 170 -4.05 -9.10 4.21
CA ILE A 170 -4.88 -10.29 4.04
C ILE A 170 -5.95 -10.02 2.98
N ALA A 171 -6.67 -8.90 3.09
CA ALA A 171 -7.68 -8.50 2.10
C ALA A 171 -7.05 -8.35 0.71
N ALA A 172 -5.90 -7.69 0.59
CA ALA A 172 -5.17 -7.58 -0.67
C ALA A 172 -4.78 -8.94 -1.25
N SER A 173 -4.28 -9.86 -0.42
CA SER A 173 -3.91 -11.22 -0.87
C SER A 173 -5.12 -12.03 -1.31
N VAL A 174 -6.27 -11.88 -0.64
CA VAL A 174 -7.53 -12.51 -1.07
C VAL A 174 -8.01 -11.94 -2.41
N VAL A 175 -7.96 -10.63 -2.59
CA VAL A 175 -8.30 -10.00 -3.89
C VAL A 175 -7.34 -10.44 -4.99
N LEU A 176 -6.03 -10.51 -4.71
CA LEU A 176 -5.05 -11.03 -5.66
C LEU A 176 -5.31 -12.51 -5.99
N LEU A 177 -5.78 -13.32 -5.04
CA LEU A 177 -6.21 -14.69 -5.32
C LEU A 177 -7.33 -14.72 -6.36
N PHE A 178 -8.36 -13.88 -6.19
CA PHE A 178 -9.43 -13.73 -7.18
C PHE A 178 -8.91 -13.24 -8.53
N VAL A 179 -7.94 -12.31 -8.56
CA VAL A 179 -7.27 -11.88 -9.80
C VAL A 179 -6.63 -13.08 -10.50
N THR A 180 -5.87 -13.90 -9.79
CA THR A 180 -5.15 -15.04 -10.39
C THR A 180 -6.09 -16.12 -10.92
N LEU A 181 -7.18 -16.40 -10.21
CA LEU A 181 -8.19 -17.36 -10.65
C LEU A 181 -8.93 -16.83 -11.89
N THR A 182 -9.34 -15.56 -11.87
CA THR A 182 -10.01 -14.91 -13.00
C THR A 182 -9.11 -14.86 -14.22
N LEU A 183 -7.83 -14.50 -14.05
CA LEU A 183 -6.84 -14.48 -15.12
C LEU A 183 -6.59 -15.88 -15.69
N GLY A 184 -6.47 -16.90 -14.85
CA GLY A 184 -6.34 -18.29 -15.30
C GLY A 184 -7.51 -18.75 -16.17
N ILE A 185 -8.75 -18.46 -15.74
CA ILE A 185 -9.95 -18.74 -16.51
C ILE A 185 -9.95 -17.94 -17.83
N ALA A 186 -9.62 -16.65 -17.79
CA ALA A 186 -9.58 -15.79 -18.98
C ALA A 186 -8.57 -16.31 -20.01
N VAL A 187 -7.36 -16.70 -19.58
CA VAL A 187 -6.32 -17.27 -20.45
C VAL A 187 -6.76 -18.62 -21.03
N ALA A 188 -7.38 -19.50 -20.23
CA ALA A 188 -7.89 -20.78 -20.71
C ALA A 188 -8.98 -20.59 -21.78
N VAL A 189 -9.93 -19.68 -21.54
CA VAL A 189 -10.99 -19.33 -22.50
C VAL A 189 -10.38 -18.71 -23.76
N PHE A 190 -9.41 -17.80 -23.63
CA PHE A 190 -8.74 -17.15 -24.75
C PHE A 190 -8.02 -18.16 -25.65
N LEU A 191 -7.13 -18.98 -25.08
CA LEU A 191 -6.36 -19.97 -25.83
C LEU A 191 -7.26 -21.02 -26.48
N SER A 192 -8.31 -21.48 -25.79
CA SER A 192 -9.30 -22.40 -26.36
C SER A 192 -10.03 -21.81 -27.56
N ARG A 193 -10.42 -20.53 -27.51
CA ARG A 193 -11.11 -19.83 -28.61
C ARG A 193 -10.21 -19.55 -29.82
N ILE A 194 -8.91 -19.31 -29.60
CA ILE A 194 -7.92 -19.19 -30.67
C ILE A 194 -7.78 -20.52 -31.40
N GLN A 195 -7.60 -21.61 -30.65
CA GLN A 195 -7.37 -22.94 -31.22
C GLN A 195 -8.55 -23.46 -32.03
N THR A 196 -9.78 -23.21 -31.55
CA THR A 196 -11.01 -23.65 -32.22
C THR A 196 -11.44 -22.75 -33.39
N ARG A 197 -10.66 -21.72 -33.73
CA ARG A 197 -11.01 -20.67 -34.72
C ARG A 197 -12.36 -19.98 -34.47
N LEU A 198 -12.93 -20.13 -33.28
CA LEU A 198 -14.20 -19.50 -32.88
C LEU A 198 -14.11 -17.97 -32.84
N LEU A 199 -12.89 -17.43 -32.75
CA LEU A 199 -12.58 -16.01 -32.93
C LEU A 199 -13.05 -15.47 -34.28
N GLY A 200 -13.00 -16.26 -35.37
CA GLY A 200 -13.39 -15.80 -36.71
C GLY A 200 -14.91 -15.76 -36.94
N ASN A 201 -15.65 -16.74 -36.40
CA ASN A 201 -17.09 -16.88 -36.67
C ASN A 201 -17.98 -16.06 -35.71
N HIS A 202 -17.49 -15.69 -34.53
CA HIS A 202 -18.23 -14.90 -33.52
C HIS A 202 -17.33 -13.84 -32.86
N VAL A 203 -16.69 -13.01 -33.68
CA VAL A 203 -15.72 -11.98 -33.26
C VAL A 203 -16.31 -11.09 -32.15
N VAL A 204 -17.48 -10.49 -32.38
CA VAL A 204 -18.09 -9.51 -31.46
C VAL A 204 -18.37 -10.11 -30.08
N ARG A 205 -18.97 -11.31 -30.04
CA ARG A 205 -19.26 -12.01 -28.78
C ARG A 205 -17.98 -12.38 -28.04
N THR A 206 -16.93 -12.77 -28.77
CA THR A 206 -15.65 -13.14 -28.16
C THR A 206 -14.92 -11.92 -27.61
N LEU A 207 -14.86 -10.82 -28.37
CA LEU A 207 -14.30 -9.55 -27.89
C LEU A 207 -15.03 -9.03 -26.65
N PHE A 208 -16.37 -9.10 -26.63
CA PHE A 208 -17.15 -8.70 -25.46
C PHE A 208 -16.78 -9.51 -24.19
N VAL A 209 -16.58 -10.83 -24.35
CA VAL A 209 -16.14 -11.69 -23.23
C VAL A 209 -14.72 -11.32 -22.76
N LEU A 210 -13.79 -11.08 -23.69
CA LEU A 210 -12.42 -10.67 -23.37
C LEU A 210 -12.38 -9.31 -22.65
N VAL A 211 -13.10 -8.32 -23.16
CA VAL A 211 -13.22 -6.98 -22.54
C VAL A 211 -13.86 -7.09 -21.16
N GLY A 212 -14.86 -7.97 -20.99
CA GLY A 212 -15.47 -8.23 -19.69
C GLY A 212 -14.48 -8.79 -18.67
N PHE A 213 -13.63 -9.74 -19.07
CA PHE A 213 -12.57 -10.26 -18.20
C PHE A 213 -11.50 -9.22 -17.88
N ASP A 214 -11.07 -8.43 -18.87
CA ASP A 214 -10.08 -7.36 -18.68
C ASP A 214 -10.60 -6.30 -17.70
N LEU A 215 -11.84 -5.85 -17.86
CA LEU A 215 -12.49 -4.90 -16.96
C LEU A 215 -12.59 -5.45 -15.53
N LEU A 216 -12.97 -6.72 -15.38
CA LEU A 216 -13.06 -7.39 -14.08
C LEU A 216 -11.68 -7.48 -13.41
N ILE A 217 -10.64 -7.89 -14.15
CA ILE A 217 -9.27 -8.01 -13.65
C ILE A 217 -8.72 -6.63 -13.26
N CYS A 218 -8.91 -5.61 -14.10
CA CYS A 218 -8.52 -4.23 -13.81
C CYS A 218 -9.24 -3.69 -12.57
N GLY A 219 -10.54 -3.97 -12.41
CA GLY A 219 -11.31 -3.59 -11.22
C GLY A 219 -10.79 -4.26 -9.94
N LEU A 220 -10.53 -5.57 -9.99
CA LEU A 220 -9.94 -6.30 -8.87
C LEU A 220 -8.53 -5.81 -8.53
N LEU A 221 -7.69 -5.53 -9.54
CA LEU A 221 -6.35 -4.97 -9.33
C LEU A 221 -6.42 -3.56 -8.74
N ALA A 222 -7.38 -2.72 -9.15
CA ALA A 222 -7.59 -1.41 -8.55
C ALA A 222 -7.94 -1.52 -7.05
N ILE A 223 -8.82 -2.47 -6.69
CA ILE A 223 -9.12 -2.76 -5.29
C ILE A 223 -7.85 -3.23 -4.55
N ALA A 224 -7.07 -4.14 -5.14
CA ALA A 224 -5.82 -4.62 -4.54
C ALA A 224 -4.83 -3.47 -4.32
N ILE A 225 -4.64 -2.57 -5.28
CA ILE A 225 -3.76 -1.39 -5.16
C ILE A 225 -4.22 -0.48 -4.02
N ILE A 226 -5.54 -0.25 -3.87
CA ILE A 226 -6.09 0.55 -2.78
C ILE A 226 -5.79 -0.09 -1.42
N LEU A 227 -6.00 -1.41 -1.29
CA LEU A 227 -5.74 -2.17 -0.07
C LEU A 227 -4.23 -2.20 0.28
N ILE A 228 -3.37 -2.36 -0.73
CA ILE A 228 -1.90 -2.31 -0.58
C ILE A 228 -1.47 -0.92 -0.10
N GLY A 229 -1.99 0.16 -0.72
CA GLY A 229 -1.70 1.52 -0.29
C GLY A 229 -2.15 1.80 1.15
N ARG A 230 -3.34 1.32 1.53
CA ARG A 230 -3.82 1.34 2.93
C ARG A 230 -2.88 0.58 3.87
N ALA A 231 -2.39 -0.58 3.47
CA ALA A 231 -1.41 -1.34 4.24
C ALA A 231 -0.09 -0.57 4.39
N ILE A 232 0.41 0.06 3.33
CA ILE A 232 1.67 0.84 3.36
C ILE A 232 1.54 2.05 4.27
N VAL A 233 0.45 2.81 4.17
CA VAL A 233 0.21 3.99 5.02
C VAL A 233 0.05 3.61 6.49
N SER A 234 -0.61 2.48 6.78
CA SER A 234 -0.78 1.99 8.15
C SER A 234 0.48 1.33 8.74
N TYR A 235 1.54 1.13 7.94
CA TYR A 235 2.73 0.38 8.34
C TYR A 235 4.02 1.22 8.35
N GLU A 236 4.46 1.62 9.55
CA GLU A 236 5.68 2.38 9.83
C GLU A 236 7.00 1.65 9.49
N ILE A 237 6.92 0.34 9.23
CA ILE A 237 8.11 -0.50 9.04
C ILE A 237 8.75 -0.29 7.66
N PHE A 238 8.00 0.16 6.63
CA PHE A 238 8.61 0.51 5.34
C PHE A 238 9.33 1.86 5.36
N THR A 239 8.95 2.77 6.25
CA THR A 239 9.57 4.10 6.35
C THR A 239 10.66 4.17 7.42
N GLY A 240 10.68 3.25 8.39
CA GLY A 240 11.70 3.24 9.43
C GLY A 240 11.53 4.34 10.48
N LYS A 241 10.74 5.38 10.19
CA LYS A 241 10.42 6.50 11.07
C LYS A 241 8.99 6.39 11.60
N ALA A 242 8.78 6.76 12.86
CA ALA A 242 7.47 7.18 13.37
C ALA A 242 7.12 8.52 12.70
N LEU A 243 6.76 8.48 11.42
CA LEU A 243 6.33 9.68 10.69
C LEU A 243 4.95 10.10 11.21
N PRO A 244 4.60 11.39 11.13
CA PRO A 244 3.24 11.83 11.38
C PRO A 244 2.25 11.06 10.49
N ARG A 245 1.51 10.16 11.14
CA ARG A 245 0.68 9.10 10.55
C ARG A 245 -0.50 9.66 9.75
N GLY A 246 -1.12 10.72 10.25
CA GLY A 246 -2.25 11.38 9.61
C GLY A 246 -1.87 12.04 8.28
N GLY A 247 -0.70 12.66 8.18
CA GLY A 247 -0.26 13.35 6.97
C GLY A 247 -0.09 12.42 5.77
N LEU A 248 0.52 11.25 5.98
CA LEU A 248 0.69 10.22 4.95
C LEU A 248 -0.66 9.67 4.46
N PHE A 249 -1.62 9.51 5.36
CA PHE A 249 -2.95 9.05 5.00
C PHE A 249 -3.71 10.03 4.12
N HIS A 250 -3.73 11.31 4.49
CA HIS A 250 -4.35 12.34 3.66
C HIS A 250 -3.65 12.50 2.31
N TYR A 251 -2.32 12.40 2.29
CA TYR A 251 -1.55 12.39 1.04
C TYR A 251 -1.98 11.23 0.13
N TRP A 252 -2.02 10.01 0.66
CA TRP A 252 -2.47 8.82 -0.07
C TRP A 252 -3.89 8.96 -0.61
N GLN A 253 -4.84 9.41 0.21
CA GLN A 253 -6.22 9.60 -0.20
C GLN A 253 -6.34 10.60 -1.36
N ARG A 254 -5.60 11.71 -1.30
CA ARG A 254 -5.58 12.71 -2.38
C ARG A 254 -4.94 12.16 -3.65
N SER A 255 -3.86 11.39 -3.52
CA SER A 255 -3.25 10.71 -4.68
C SER A 255 -4.23 9.76 -5.36
N VAL A 256 -5.04 9.01 -4.60
CA VAL A 256 -6.08 8.13 -5.16
C VAL A 256 -7.17 8.93 -5.88
N ILE A 257 -7.66 10.03 -5.28
CA ILE A 257 -8.68 10.89 -5.90
C ILE A 257 -8.15 11.49 -7.20
N LEU A 258 -6.91 12.00 -7.20
CA LEU A 258 -6.27 12.55 -8.39
C LEU A 258 -6.07 11.46 -9.45
N ALA A 259 -5.59 10.26 -9.09
CA ALA A 259 -5.42 9.16 -10.04
C ALA A 259 -6.75 8.74 -10.68
N ALA A 260 -7.83 8.67 -9.90
CA ALA A 260 -9.18 8.38 -10.42
C ALA A 260 -9.65 9.49 -11.37
N GLY A 261 -9.46 10.76 -11.01
CA GLY A 261 -9.77 11.90 -11.88
C GLY A 261 -8.96 11.89 -13.18
N PHE A 262 -7.66 11.54 -13.11
CA PHE A 262 -6.79 11.41 -14.28
C PHE A 262 -7.31 10.34 -15.23
N GLY A 263 -7.54 9.13 -14.70
CA GLY A 263 -8.04 8.00 -15.48
C GLY A 263 -9.40 8.28 -16.10
N ALA A 264 -10.30 8.95 -15.38
CA ALA A 264 -11.61 9.35 -15.89
C ALA A 264 -11.50 10.38 -17.03
N LEU A 265 -10.68 11.43 -16.88
CA LEU A 265 -10.50 12.45 -17.92
C LEU A 265 -9.84 11.89 -19.18
N ILE A 266 -8.80 11.07 -19.01
CA ILE A 266 -8.14 10.39 -20.14
C ILE A 266 -9.08 9.40 -20.81
N GLY A 267 -9.79 8.57 -20.04
CA GLY A 267 -10.79 7.65 -20.58
C GLY A 267 -11.89 8.38 -21.36
N LEU A 268 -12.40 9.48 -20.82
CA LEU A 268 -13.40 10.33 -21.47
C LEU A 268 -12.88 10.88 -22.81
N SER A 269 -11.61 11.31 -22.85
CA SER A 269 -10.96 11.84 -24.06
C SER A 269 -10.86 10.81 -25.19
N LEU A 270 -10.83 9.51 -24.85
CA LEU A 270 -10.80 8.41 -25.82
C LEU A 270 -12.20 8.01 -26.29
N THR A 271 -13.24 8.26 -25.48
CA THR A 271 -14.62 7.83 -25.79
C THR A 271 -15.48 8.90 -26.47
N LEU A 272 -15.27 10.17 -26.16
CA LEU A 272 -16.13 11.25 -26.65
C LEU A 272 -15.86 11.55 -28.13
N PRO A 273 -16.86 11.50 -29.02
CA PRO A 273 -16.67 11.70 -30.46
C PRO A 273 -15.92 12.99 -30.80
N GLY A 274 -16.29 14.13 -30.20
CA GLY A 274 -15.66 15.42 -30.49
C GLY A 274 -14.23 15.58 -29.99
N VAL A 275 -13.78 14.76 -29.04
CA VAL A 275 -12.39 14.76 -28.51
C VAL A 275 -11.58 13.63 -29.16
N ARG A 276 -12.25 12.57 -29.62
CA ARG A 276 -11.64 11.47 -30.35
C ARG A 276 -11.07 11.90 -31.69
N ASP A 277 -11.66 12.88 -32.37
CA ASP A 277 -11.10 13.32 -33.66
C ASP A 277 -9.90 14.27 -33.52
N LEU A 278 -9.50 14.63 -32.29
CA LEU A 278 -8.28 15.43 -32.07
C LEU A 278 -7.02 14.63 -32.36
N ASP A 279 -6.04 15.29 -32.99
CA ASP A 279 -4.72 14.72 -33.22
C ASP A 279 -4.12 14.16 -31.93
N SER A 280 -3.39 13.04 -32.06
CA SER A 280 -2.72 12.36 -30.95
C SER A 280 -1.82 13.28 -30.12
N ILE A 281 -1.24 14.32 -30.74
CA ILE A 281 -0.43 15.33 -30.07
C ILE A 281 -1.24 16.05 -28.98
N TYR A 282 -2.50 16.42 -29.24
CA TYR A 282 -3.34 17.10 -28.26
C TYR A 282 -3.72 16.21 -27.08
N ARG A 283 -3.87 14.89 -27.30
CA ARG A 283 -4.13 13.94 -26.22
C ARG A 283 -2.93 13.77 -25.29
N VAL A 284 -1.72 13.69 -25.86
CA VAL A 284 -0.47 13.64 -25.10
C VAL A 284 -0.23 14.96 -24.36
N LEU A 285 -0.51 16.11 -24.99
CA LEU A 285 -0.46 17.43 -24.34
C LEU A 285 -1.47 17.52 -23.18
N LEU A 286 -2.70 17.03 -23.37
CA LEU A 286 -3.70 16.98 -22.31
C LEU A 286 -3.23 16.10 -21.14
N ALA A 287 -2.70 14.91 -21.42
CA ALA A 287 -2.19 14.00 -20.40
C ALA A 287 -1.03 14.61 -19.61
N THR A 288 -0.08 15.26 -20.29
CA THR A 288 1.07 15.93 -19.65
C THR A 288 0.64 17.15 -18.85
N LEU A 289 -0.31 17.97 -19.35
CA LEU A 289 -0.90 19.09 -18.64
C LEU A 289 -1.64 18.64 -17.37
N LEU A 290 -2.46 17.59 -17.47
CA LEU A 290 -3.18 17.03 -16.32
C LEU A 290 -2.20 16.47 -15.28
N MET A 291 -1.17 15.74 -15.71
CA MET A 291 -0.16 15.17 -14.80
C MET A 291 0.62 16.28 -14.08
N THR A 292 1.05 17.33 -14.80
CA THR A 292 1.76 18.48 -14.21
C THR A 292 0.88 19.26 -13.23
N LEU A 293 -0.38 19.55 -13.60
CA LEU A 293 -1.34 20.20 -12.70
C LEU A 293 -1.58 19.37 -11.44
N PHE A 294 -1.72 18.06 -11.58
CA PHE A 294 -1.97 17.16 -10.45
C PHE A 294 -0.78 17.10 -9.50
N TYR A 295 0.44 17.02 -10.04
CA TYR A 295 1.65 17.06 -9.23
C TYR A 295 1.82 18.42 -8.52
N ALA A 296 1.49 19.53 -9.19
CA ALA A 296 1.51 20.86 -8.59
C ALA A 296 0.49 20.99 -7.43
N LEU A 297 -0.75 20.57 -7.65
CA LEU A 297 -1.80 20.61 -6.62
C LEU A 297 -1.48 19.70 -5.43
N LEU A 298 -1.01 18.47 -5.69
CA LEU A 298 -0.63 17.51 -4.66
C LEU A 298 0.56 18.03 -3.83
N SER A 299 1.59 18.58 -4.49
CA SER A 299 2.77 19.12 -3.81
C SER A 299 2.44 20.35 -2.98
N TRP A 300 1.71 21.33 -3.54
CA TRP A 300 1.24 22.51 -2.84
C TRP A 300 0.44 22.14 -1.60
N ARG A 301 -0.57 21.27 -1.75
CA ARG A 301 -1.43 20.89 -0.63
C ARG A 301 -0.67 20.09 0.43
N SER A 302 0.28 19.25 0.04
CA SER A 302 1.14 18.53 0.98
C SER A 302 2.04 19.47 1.79
N TYR A 303 2.56 20.52 1.15
CA TYR A 303 3.39 21.54 1.80
C TYR A 303 2.56 22.36 2.81
N ALA A 304 1.39 22.84 2.39
CA ALA A 304 0.50 23.62 3.26
C ALA A 304 0.01 22.83 4.49
N ASP A 305 -0.22 21.53 4.36
CA ASP A 305 -0.57 20.67 5.51
C ASP A 305 0.62 20.49 6.45
N ARG A 306 1.83 20.33 5.90
CA ARG A 306 3.05 20.21 6.69
C ARG A 306 3.32 21.49 7.49
N GLU A 307 3.19 22.65 6.88
CA GLU A 307 3.40 23.93 7.55
C GLU A 307 2.43 24.10 8.73
N ARG A 308 1.12 23.88 8.48
CA ARG A 308 0.09 23.93 9.54
C ARG A 308 0.37 22.96 10.70
N SER A 309 0.86 21.76 10.38
CA SER A 309 1.24 20.78 11.41
C SER A 309 2.47 21.21 12.21
N MET A 310 3.47 21.81 11.55
CA MET A 310 4.69 22.29 12.20
C MET A 310 4.40 23.50 13.09
N ASP A 311 3.57 24.43 12.62
CA ASP A 311 3.12 25.58 13.41
C ASP A 311 2.37 25.14 14.67
N ALA A 312 1.48 24.15 14.55
CA ALA A 312 0.73 23.61 15.67
C ALA A 312 1.61 22.86 16.69
N LEU A 313 2.72 22.26 16.26
CA LEU A 313 3.67 21.54 17.13
C LEU A 313 4.77 22.46 17.70
N ARG A 314 4.97 23.65 17.14
CA ARG A 314 5.98 24.63 17.56
C ARG A 314 5.96 24.91 19.06
N PRO A 315 4.81 25.03 19.75
CA PRO A 315 4.78 25.26 21.20
C PRO A 315 5.39 24.15 22.04
N PHE A 316 5.31 22.88 21.61
CA PHE A 316 5.92 21.75 22.33
C PHE A 316 7.43 21.65 22.12
N VAL A 317 7.91 22.02 20.93
CA VAL A 317 9.34 22.00 20.59
C VAL A 317 10.06 23.23 21.15
N ALA A 318 9.38 24.37 21.19
CA ALA A 318 9.94 25.66 21.65
C ALA A 318 9.69 25.93 23.15
N SER A 319 9.37 24.92 23.95
CA SER A 319 9.16 25.05 25.41
C SER A 319 10.38 25.58 26.19
N GLN A 320 11.52 25.77 25.52
CA GLN A 320 12.72 26.43 26.05
C GLN A 320 12.51 27.90 26.44
N GLN A 321 11.39 28.56 26.12
CA GLN A 321 11.11 29.94 26.55
C GLN A 321 10.20 30.09 27.78
N LEU A 322 9.98 29.01 28.52
CA LEU A 322 9.20 29.06 29.77
C LEU A 322 9.88 29.99 30.81
N TYR A 323 11.22 30.04 30.81
CA TYR A 323 12.01 30.92 31.68
C TYR A 323 11.86 32.40 31.31
N ASP A 324 11.92 32.75 30.02
CA ASP A 324 11.73 34.11 29.51
C ASP A 324 10.31 34.65 29.75
N ARG A 325 9.32 33.76 29.86
CA ARG A 325 7.91 34.12 30.11
C ARG A 325 7.57 34.30 31.58
N MET A 326 8.22 33.59 32.51
CA MET A 326 8.06 33.85 33.94
C MET A 326 8.57 35.25 34.35
N LEU A 327 9.48 35.82 33.57
CA LEU A 327 10.02 37.17 33.77
C LEU A 327 9.10 38.29 33.22
N ARG A 328 7.98 37.96 32.55
CA ARG A 328 7.02 38.95 32.04
C ARG A 328 5.73 38.96 32.87
N PRO A 329 5.40 40.06 33.57
CA PRO A 329 4.22 40.17 34.41
C PRO A 329 2.98 40.53 33.59
N VAL A 330 2.57 39.65 32.67
CA VAL A 330 1.29 39.78 31.97
C VAL A 330 0.48 38.54 32.29
N ALA A 331 -0.78 38.75 32.69
CA ALA A 331 -1.72 37.71 33.13
C ALA A 331 -1.60 36.44 32.26
N PRO A 332 -1.51 35.25 32.88
CA PRO A 332 -1.30 34.02 32.11
C PRO A 332 -2.49 33.84 31.18
N PRO A 333 -2.31 33.83 29.84
CA PRO A 333 -3.36 33.32 28.98
C PRO A 333 -3.57 31.85 29.38
N GLU A 334 -4.82 31.41 29.50
CA GLU A 334 -5.15 29.99 29.62
C GLU A 334 -4.34 29.24 28.56
N LEU A 335 -3.38 28.43 29.00
CA LEU A 335 -2.55 27.64 28.12
C LEU A 335 -3.48 26.60 27.47
N ASP A 336 -3.98 26.88 26.27
CA ASP A 336 -4.69 25.88 25.46
C ASP A 336 -3.67 24.86 24.94
N ALA A 337 -3.24 23.99 25.85
CA ALA A 337 -2.43 22.82 25.56
C ALA A 337 -3.26 21.72 24.87
N ALA A 338 -4.59 21.81 24.91
CA ALA A 338 -5.50 20.81 24.34
C ALA A 338 -5.44 20.82 22.80
N THR A 339 -5.35 21.99 22.17
CA THR A 339 -5.26 22.08 20.70
C THR A 339 -3.97 21.45 20.15
N PRO A 340 -2.76 21.83 20.62
CA PRO A 340 -1.52 21.16 20.22
C PRO A 340 -1.53 19.67 20.57
N PHE A 341 -2.04 19.30 21.74
CA PHE A 341 -2.10 17.90 22.19
C PHE A 341 -2.97 17.04 21.28
N ARG A 342 -4.14 17.55 20.88
CA ARG A 342 -5.02 16.91 19.91
C ARG A 342 -4.32 16.74 18.56
N VAL A 343 -3.60 17.76 18.08
CA VAL A 343 -2.84 17.67 16.83
C VAL A 343 -1.72 16.62 16.93
N LEU A 344 -1.01 16.53 18.06
CA LEU A 344 -0.03 15.47 18.30
C LEU A 344 -0.69 14.08 18.26
N CYS A 345 -1.84 13.94 18.93
CA CYS A 345 -2.55 12.66 19.00
C CYS A 345 -3.11 12.23 17.64
N GLU A 346 -3.74 13.14 16.89
CA GLU A 346 -4.37 12.83 15.61
C GLU A 346 -3.36 12.74 14.46
N GLN A 347 -2.45 13.72 14.36
CA GLN A 347 -1.56 13.83 13.20
C GLN A 347 -0.26 13.05 13.37
N VAL A 348 0.27 12.95 14.59
CA VAL A 348 1.54 12.28 14.86
C VAL A 348 1.31 10.84 15.30
N LEU A 349 0.51 10.64 16.35
CA LEU A 349 0.31 9.33 16.97
C LEU A 349 -0.85 8.52 16.36
N ASP A 350 -1.76 9.13 15.58
CA ASP A 350 -3.00 8.49 15.10
C ASP A 350 -3.72 7.72 16.23
N ALA A 351 -3.78 8.37 17.39
CA ALA A 351 -4.40 7.85 18.60
C ALA A 351 -5.90 8.18 18.57
N ARG A 352 -6.73 7.14 18.67
CA ARG A 352 -8.20 7.31 18.77
C ARG A 352 -8.64 7.85 20.13
N VAL A 353 -7.82 7.59 21.14
CA VAL A 353 -7.98 8.00 22.54
C VAL A 353 -6.57 8.26 23.07
N ALA A 354 -6.38 9.39 23.73
CA ALA A 354 -5.15 9.76 24.42
C ALA A 354 -5.47 10.57 25.67
N TYR A 355 -4.68 10.35 26.72
CA TYR A 355 -4.84 11.00 28.01
C TYR A 355 -3.50 11.60 28.40
N LEU A 356 -3.43 12.90 28.64
CA LEU A 356 -2.26 13.54 29.20
C LEU A 356 -2.56 13.92 30.64
N THR A 357 -1.83 13.30 31.57
CA THR A 357 -2.02 13.49 33.00
C THR A 357 -0.70 13.86 33.68
N ALA A 358 -0.78 14.77 34.66
CA ALA A 358 0.36 15.11 35.50
C ALA A 358 0.52 14.06 36.60
N LEU A 359 1.75 13.60 36.82
CA LEU A 359 2.08 12.64 37.87
C LEU A 359 3.21 13.23 38.72
N GLY A 360 3.20 12.93 40.01
CA GLY A 360 4.21 13.40 40.96
C GLY A 360 3.72 14.53 41.89
N PRO A 361 4.63 15.16 42.65
CA PRO A 361 4.27 16.06 43.75
C PRO A 361 3.59 17.36 43.29
N LEU A 362 3.75 17.73 42.01
CA LEU A 362 3.14 18.93 41.42
C LEU A 362 1.82 18.64 40.69
N ALA A 363 1.40 17.37 40.60
CA ALA A 363 0.16 16.98 39.93
C ALA A 363 -1.09 17.74 40.42
N PRO A 364 -1.27 18.04 41.73
CA PRO A 364 -2.45 18.78 42.21
C PRO A 364 -2.57 20.21 41.65
N LEU A 365 -1.48 20.78 41.12
CA LEU A 365 -1.43 22.17 40.63
C LEU A 365 -1.79 22.31 39.14
N VAL A 366 -1.81 21.20 38.38
CA VAL A 366 -1.89 21.21 36.91
C VAL A 366 -3.33 21.04 36.39
N GLY A 367 -4.28 20.73 37.26
CA GLY A 367 -5.69 20.56 36.88
C GLY A 367 -5.99 19.16 36.29
N PRO A 368 -7.20 18.96 35.73
CA PRO A 368 -7.64 17.66 35.24
C PRO A 368 -6.85 17.18 34.01
N ALA A 369 -6.84 15.87 33.78
CA ALA A 369 -6.17 15.27 32.63
C ALA A 369 -6.76 15.81 31.31
N ILE A 370 -5.89 16.12 30.35
CA ILE A 370 -6.30 16.54 29.01
C ILE A 370 -6.63 15.28 28.20
N ILE A 371 -7.83 15.24 27.64
CA ILE A 371 -8.34 14.09 26.88
C ILE A 371 -8.45 14.48 25.41
N ALA A 372 -7.94 13.62 24.52
CA ALA A 372 -8.13 13.74 23.09
C ALA A 372 -8.73 12.44 22.53
N GLY A 373 -9.88 12.51 21.84
CA GLY A 373 -10.49 11.35 21.16
C GLY A 373 -11.97 11.10 21.48
N ALA A 374 -12.50 10.02 20.91
CA ALA A 374 -13.94 9.73 20.87
C ALA A 374 -14.50 8.99 22.12
N SER A 375 -13.64 8.48 23.00
CA SER A 375 -14.06 7.77 24.22
C SER A 375 -14.04 8.71 25.42
N THR A 376 -15.07 9.54 25.51
CA THR A 376 -15.29 10.53 26.58
C THR A 376 -15.82 9.95 27.90
N THR A 377 -15.92 8.63 28.05
CA THR A 377 -16.66 8.00 29.17
C THR A 377 -15.81 7.29 30.23
N ALA A 378 -14.50 7.20 30.06
CA ALA A 378 -13.62 6.62 31.07
C ALA A 378 -12.85 7.72 31.81
N HIS A 379 -13.33 8.10 32.99
CA HIS A 379 -12.49 8.82 33.95
C HIS A 379 -11.38 7.88 34.40
N LEU A 380 -10.13 8.26 34.18
CA LEU A 380 -8.99 7.59 34.78
C LEU A 380 -9.10 7.78 36.31
N ASN A 381 -9.38 6.70 37.03
CA ASN A 381 -9.43 6.74 38.49
C ASN A 381 -8.03 7.03 39.06
N ASP A 382 -7.96 7.80 40.16
CA ASP A 382 -6.69 8.12 40.85
C ASP A 382 -5.89 6.87 41.23
N LEU A 383 -6.58 5.75 41.52
CA LEU A 383 -5.95 4.47 41.82
C LEU A 383 -5.26 3.85 40.60
N ALA A 384 -5.83 4.03 39.40
CA ALA A 384 -5.22 3.59 38.15
C ALA A 384 -3.98 4.44 37.82
N LEU A 385 -4.04 5.75 38.09
CA LEU A 385 -2.91 6.68 37.97
C LEU A 385 -1.77 6.33 38.94
N ALA A 386 -2.09 5.98 40.19
CA ALA A 386 -1.10 5.54 41.17
C ALA A 386 -0.42 4.23 40.77
N GLN A 387 -1.16 3.26 40.22
CA GLN A 387 -0.60 2.02 39.68
C GLN A 387 0.34 2.28 38.50
N LEU A 388 -0.04 3.19 37.61
CA LEU A 388 0.80 3.60 36.48
C LEU A 388 2.11 4.25 36.94
N ALA A 389 2.05 5.15 37.92
CA ALA A 389 3.24 5.75 38.53
C ALA A 389 4.15 4.69 39.17
N ALA A 390 3.58 3.67 39.82
CA ALA A 390 4.34 2.57 40.42
C ALA A 390 4.99 1.61 39.39
N MET A 391 4.41 1.53 38.19
CA MET A 391 4.97 0.78 37.04
C MET A 391 6.10 1.55 36.34
N ALA A 392 6.03 2.88 36.32
CA ALA A 392 7.05 3.76 35.75
C ALA A 392 8.25 3.95 36.71
N ARG A 393 9.03 2.89 36.93
CA ARG A 393 10.15 2.90 37.91
C ARG A 393 11.46 3.45 37.38
N SER A 394 11.64 3.52 36.07
CA SER A 394 12.92 3.93 35.45
C SER A 394 12.70 4.80 34.21
N PRO A 395 13.52 5.85 34.00
CA PRO A 395 13.52 6.67 32.79
C PRO A 395 13.90 5.90 31.52
N GLN A 396 14.47 4.69 31.64
CA GLN A 396 14.73 3.81 30.49
C GLN A 396 13.46 3.12 29.97
N THR A 397 12.35 3.19 30.71
CA THR A 397 11.08 2.59 30.31
C THR A 397 10.38 3.53 29.31
N ILE A 398 10.55 3.27 28.02
CA ILE A 398 10.00 4.13 26.95
C ILE A 398 8.46 4.00 26.86
N CYS A 399 7.92 2.79 27.03
CA CYS A 399 6.48 2.51 26.99
C CYS A 399 6.09 1.40 27.96
N LEU A 400 4.90 1.53 28.54
CA LEU A 400 4.24 0.53 29.37
C LEU A 400 3.02 -0.02 28.62
N PRO A 401 2.87 -1.35 28.45
CA PRO A 401 1.67 -1.93 27.87
C PRO A 401 0.51 -1.78 28.87
N LEU A 402 -0.63 -1.28 28.39
CA LEU A 402 -1.84 -1.06 29.18
C LEU A 402 -2.96 -1.99 28.72
N ASN A 403 -3.84 -2.35 29.66
CA ASN A 403 -5.03 -3.11 29.33
C ASN A 403 -6.15 -2.14 28.86
N PRO A 404 -6.60 -2.23 27.59
CA PRO A 404 -7.59 -1.29 27.06
C PRO A 404 -8.93 -1.34 27.80
N ASN A 405 -9.28 -2.46 28.43
CA ASN A 405 -10.51 -2.58 29.22
C ASN A 405 -10.44 -1.79 30.54
N GLN A 406 -9.23 -1.56 31.07
CA GLN A 406 -9.01 -0.84 32.33
C GLN A 406 -8.75 0.65 32.12
N TYR A 407 -8.15 1.03 30.98
CA TYR A 407 -7.71 2.40 30.71
C TYR A 407 -8.48 3.06 29.55
N GLY A 408 -9.79 2.81 29.44
CA GLY A 408 -10.66 3.55 28.51
C GLY A 408 -10.32 3.37 27.02
N GLY A 409 -9.70 2.25 26.65
CA GLY A 409 -9.22 1.97 25.29
C GLY A 409 -7.75 2.31 25.03
N ALA A 410 -7.03 2.88 26.01
CA ALA A 410 -5.59 3.08 25.90
C ALA A 410 -4.81 1.75 25.99
N VAL A 411 -3.86 1.58 25.08
CA VAL A 411 -3.06 0.33 24.95
C VAL A 411 -1.61 0.53 25.40
N TRP A 412 -1.15 1.78 25.46
CA TRP A 412 0.21 2.14 25.82
C TRP A 412 0.20 3.35 26.73
N GLY A 413 1.16 3.39 27.65
CA GLY A 413 1.45 4.53 28.49
C GLY A 413 2.91 4.94 28.35
N VAL A 414 3.17 6.22 28.10
CA VAL A 414 4.51 6.79 27.97
C VAL A 414 4.78 7.64 29.21
N PRO A 415 5.68 7.22 30.10
CA PRO A 415 6.04 8.02 31.26
C PRO A 415 6.87 9.23 30.83
N LEU A 416 6.46 10.42 31.26
CA LEU A 416 7.16 11.67 31.00
C LEU A 416 8.06 11.99 32.19
N TRP A 417 9.36 12.05 31.94
CA TRP A 417 10.37 12.32 32.95
C TRP A 417 10.93 13.74 32.78
N GLY A 418 11.03 14.47 33.89
CA GLY A 418 11.78 15.71 34.00
C GLY A 418 13.04 15.50 34.85
N GLU A 419 13.83 16.56 35.03
CA GLU A 419 15.06 16.53 35.85
C GLU A 419 14.82 16.09 37.30
N ARG A 420 13.59 16.28 37.80
CA ARG A 420 13.19 15.99 39.19
C ARG A 420 12.45 14.65 39.34
N GLY A 421 12.37 13.84 38.29
CA GLY A 421 11.67 12.56 38.29
C GLY A 421 10.45 12.53 37.36
N LEU A 422 9.52 11.60 37.62
CA LEU A 422 8.29 11.45 36.83
C LEU A 422 7.42 12.70 37.00
N ILE A 423 7.09 13.36 35.90
CA ILE A 423 6.29 14.60 35.86
C ILE A 423 4.90 14.39 35.23
N GLY A 424 4.71 13.29 34.51
CA GLY A 424 3.45 13.03 33.82
C GLY A 424 3.41 11.70 33.10
N MET A 425 2.28 11.42 32.45
CA MET A 425 2.08 10.25 31.62
C MET A 425 1.17 10.58 30.45
N LEU A 426 1.48 9.98 29.30
CA LEU A 426 0.72 10.04 28.05
C LEU A 426 0.14 8.67 27.68
#